data_AF-A0A0N1GNI3-F1
#
_entry.id   AF-A0A0N1GNI3-F1
#
_cell.length_a   1.000
_cell.length_b   1.000
_cell.length_c   1.000
_cell.angle_alpha   90.00
_cell.angle_beta   90.00
_cell.angle_gamma   90.00
#
_symmetry.space_group_name_H-M   'P 1'
#
loop_
_entity.id
_entity.type
_entity.pdbx_description
1 polymer ?
#
loop_
_entity_poly.entity_id
_entity_poly.type
_entity_poly.pdbx_seq_one_letter_code
_entity_poly.pdbx_strand_id
1 'polypeptide(L)'
;MDDGSPAPCWHLLRDQPGSGWATAGKLLARKRPRLLPVYDQVARCVLGRPKSFWLDLHAALRVDNWALYRELMALRQAADLPETVSALRGL
;
A
#
# COMPACT_ATOMS: atom_id res chain seq x y z
N MET A 1 4.85 22.48 -4.65
CA MET A 1 3.99 21.44 -5.25
C MET A 1 4.23 20.18 -4.46
N ASP A 2 3.27 19.78 -3.61
CA ASP A 2 3.24 18.41 -3.08
C ASP A 2 2.98 17.49 -4.27
N ASP A 3 3.95 16.67 -4.63
CA ASP A 3 3.92 15.76 -5.78
C ASP A 3 2.96 14.55 -5.59
N GLY A 4 2.16 14.54 -4.52
CA GLY A 4 1.32 13.42 -4.12
C GLY A 4 2.10 12.21 -3.61
N SER A 5 3.43 12.26 -3.63
CA SER A 5 4.30 11.18 -3.18
C SER A 5 4.13 10.97 -1.68
N PRO A 6 4.00 9.72 -1.22
CA PRO A 6 3.95 9.43 0.20
C PRO A 6 5.34 9.42 0.85
N ALA A 7 6.42 9.47 0.07
CA ALA A 7 7.78 9.32 0.58
C ALA A 7 8.19 10.39 1.61
N PRO A 8 7.92 11.70 1.41
CA PRO A 8 8.25 12.71 2.41
C PRO A 8 7.49 12.51 3.73
N CYS A 9 6.19 12.22 3.66
CA CYS A 9 5.37 11.93 4.84
C CYS A 9 5.83 10.67 5.58
N TRP A 10 6.31 9.65 4.86
CA TRP A 10 6.79 8.42 5.48
C TRP A 10 8.07 8.65 6.28
N HIS A 11 9.02 9.43 5.75
CA HIS A 11 10.22 9.82 6.49
C HIS A 11 9.87 10.60 7.75
N LEU A 12 9.00 11.61 7.64
CA LEU A 12 8.55 12.40 8.78
C LEU A 12 7.89 11.55 9.87
N LEU A 13 7.10 10.54 9.49
CA LEU A 13 6.45 9.64 10.45
C LEU A 13 7.44 8.63 11.05
N ARG A 14 8.39 8.11 10.28
CA ARG A 14 9.38 7.13 10.75
C ARG A 14 10.38 7.76 11.71
N ASP A 15 10.70 9.03 11.53
CA ASP A 15 11.70 9.70 12.34
C ASP A 15 11.13 10.17 13.70
N GLN A 16 9.83 9.91 13.98
CA GLN A 16 9.22 10.14 15.29
C GLN A 16 9.58 9.07 16.33
N PRO A 17 9.79 9.44 17.61
CA PRO A 17 10.02 8.49 18.68
C PRO A 17 8.90 7.43 18.76
N GLY A 18 9.29 6.15 18.81
CA GLY A 18 8.34 5.02 18.86
C GLY A 18 7.68 4.66 17.52
N SER A 19 8.00 5.36 16.43
CA SER A 19 7.44 5.09 15.10
C SER A 19 8.46 4.37 14.21
N GLY A 20 8.50 3.05 14.29
CA GLY A 20 9.27 2.25 13.35
C GLY A 20 8.72 2.33 11.91
N TRP A 21 9.51 1.82 10.95
CA TRP A 21 9.14 1.79 9.52
C TRP A 21 7.74 1.18 9.25
N ALA A 22 7.38 0.13 10.00
CA ALA A 22 6.07 -0.53 9.89
C ALA A 22 4.93 0.34 10.46
N THR A 23 5.16 1.06 11.55
CA THR A 23 4.18 1.98 12.15
C THR A 23 3.90 3.15 11.21
N ALA A 24 4.96 3.78 10.69
CA ALA A 24 4.84 4.85 9.70
C ALA A 24 4.08 4.39 8.43
N GLY A 25 4.41 3.19 7.92
CA GLY A 25 3.72 2.58 6.78
C GLY A 25 2.23 2.34 7.03
N LYS A 26 1.88 1.75 8.19
CA LYS A 26 0.48 1.50 8.58
C LYS A 26 -0.33 2.78 8.74
N LEU A 27 0.27 3.83 9.29
CA LEU A 27 -0.39 5.14 9.42
C LEU A 27 -0.72 5.73 8.04
N LEU A 28 0.23 5.68 7.11
CA LEU A 28 -0.01 6.14 5.74
C LEU A 28 -1.05 5.29 5.01
N ALA A 29 -1.01 3.96 5.14
CA ALA A 29 -2.03 3.08 4.59
C ALA A 29 -3.43 3.42 5.13
N ARG A 30 -3.55 3.77 6.42
CA ARG A 30 -4.83 4.15 7.01
C ARG A 30 -5.32 5.54 6.59
N LYS A 31 -4.42 6.50 6.36
CA LYS A 31 -4.77 7.85 5.89
C LYS A 31 -4.99 7.92 4.38
N ARG A 32 -4.32 7.06 3.60
CA ARG A 32 -4.41 7.00 2.14
C ARG A 32 -4.69 5.56 1.66
N PRO A 33 -5.80 4.94 2.08
CA PRO A 33 -6.09 3.54 1.80
C PRO A 33 -6.30 3.23 0.31
N ARG A 34 -6.58 4.26 -0.51
CA ARG A 34 -6.72 4.13 -1.96
C ARG A 34 -5.39 4.23 -2.72
N LEU A 35 -4.32 4.65 -2.03
CA LEU A 35 -2.99 4.85 -2.62
C LEU A 35 -1.99 3.80 -2.12
N LEU A 36 -2.09 3.41 -0.85
CA LEU A 36 -1.09 2.56 -0.19
C LEU A 36 -1.76 1.38 0.52
N PRO A 37 -1.38 0.13 0.20
CA PRO A 37 -1.71 -1.00 1.06
C PRO A 37 -0.99 -0.95 2.41
N VAL A 38 -1.39 -1.82 3.33
CA VAL A 38 -0.61 -2.07 4.54
C VAL A 38 0.65 -2.83 4.14
N TYR A 39 1.83 -2.30 4.52
CA TYR A 39 3.09 -3.02 4.36
C TYR A 39 3.78 -3.14 5.71
N ASP A 40 3.79 -4.36 6.25
CA ASP A 40 4.35 -4.65 7.56
C ASP A 40 5.31 -5.83 7.52
N GLN A 41 5.73 -6.30 8.70
CA GLN A 41 6.72 -7.37 8.80
C GLN A 41 6.23 -8.70 8.19
N VAL A 42 4.93 -8.98 8.24
CA VAL A 42 4.35 -10.20 7.66
C VAL A 42 4.33 -10.08 6.15
N ALA A 43 3.75 -9.01 5.60
CA ALA A 43 3.71 -8.76 4.15
C ALA A 43 5.13 -8.74 3.56
N ARG A 44 6.07 -8.07 4.23
CA ARG A 44 7.48 -8.06 3.85
C ARG A 44 8.10 -9.45 3.82
N CYS A 45 7.74 -10.34 4.73
CA CYS A 45 8.26 -11.71 4.76
C CYS A 45 7.68 -12.55 3.61
N VAL A 46 6.37 -12.47 3.41
CA VAL A 46 5.64 -13.20 2.35
C VAL A 46 6.16 -12.80 0.96
N LEU A 47 6.44 -11.51 0.76
CA LEU A 47 6.92 -10.98 -0.52
C LEU A 47 8.44 -11.14 -0.75
N GLY A 48 9.15 -11.86 0.11
CA GLY A 48 10.59 -12.08 -0.07
C GLY A 48 11.47 -10.85 0.21
N ARG A 49 10.99 -9.91 1.03
CA ARG A 49 11.73 -8.72 1.48
C ARG A 49 12.19 -7.80 0.34
N PRO A 50 11.27 -7.30 -0.51
CA PRO A 50 11.62 -6.42 -1.61
C PRO A 50 12.26 -5.12 -1.11
N LYS A 51 13.27 -4.63 -1.84
CA LYS A 51 13.97 -3.37 -1.54
C LYS A 51 13.11 -2.14 -1.84
N SER A 52 12.26 -2.22 -2.86
CA SER A 52 11.52 -1.09 -3.42
C SER A 52 10.02 -1.36 -3.51
N PHE A 53 9.45 -2.03 -2.49
CA PHE A 53 8.06 -2.51 -2.46
C PHE A 53 7.04 -1.55 -3.12
N TRP A 54 7.03 -0.28 -2.74
CA TRP A 54 6.05 0.68 -3.27
C TRP A 54 6.19 0.95 -4.76
N LEU A 55 7.43 1.01 -5.27
CA LEU A 55 7.70 1.18 -6.68
C LEU A 55 7.37 -0.10 -7.46
N ASP A 56 7.73 -1.25 -6.90
CA ASP A 56 7.45 -2.56 -7.48
C ASP A 56 5.93 -2.80 -7.57
N LEU A 57 5.18 -2.45 -6.52
CA LEU A 57 3.73 -2.50 -6.49
C LEU A 57 3.11 -1.52 -7.49
N HIS A 58 3.57 -0.27 -7.52
CA HIS A 58 3.06 0.72 -8.46
C HIS A 58 3.29 0.28 -9.91
N ALA A 59 4.44 -0.32 -10.21
CA ALA A 59 4.71 -0.90 -11.52
C ALA A 59 3.76 -2.07 -11.81
N ALA A 60 3.64 -3.03 -10.89
CA ALA A 60 2.79 -4.21 -11.03
C ALA A 60 1.31 -3.87 -11.24
N LEU A 61 0.80 -2.79 -10.63
CA LEU A 61 -0.58 -2.34 -10.82
C LEU A 61 -0.84 -1.76 -12.22
N ARG A 62 0.20 -1.34 -12.96
CA ARG A 62 0.09 -0.61 -14.23
C ARG A 62 0.40 -1.43 -15.47
N VAL A 63 1.16 -2.51 -15.32
CA VAL A 63 1.49 -3.42 -16.43
C VAL A 63 0.25 -4.19 -16.88
N ASP A 64 0.35 -4.84 -18.05
CA ASP A 64 -0.67 -5.75 -18.59
C ASP A 64 -2.10 -5.18 -18.60
N ASN A 65 -2.23 -3.91 -19.00
CA ASN A 65 -3.51 -3.21 -19.03
C ASN A 65 -4.25 -3.28 -17.67
N TRP A 66 -3.51 -3.04 -16.59
CA TRP A 66 -4.04 -3.00 -15.22
C TRP A 66 -4.65 -4.34 -14.77
N ALA A 67 -4.15 -5.47 -15.28
CA ALA A 67 -4.70 -6.81 -14.98
C ALA A 67 -4.81 -7.08 -13.47
N LEU A 68 -3.72 -6.86 -12.73
CA LEU A 68 -3.71 -7.03 -11.27
C LEU A 68 -4.73 -6.12 -10.58
N TYR A 69 -4.83 -4.86 -10.99
CA TYR A 69 -5.81 -3.94 -10.42
C TYR A 69 -7.25 -4.39 -10.68
N ARG A 70 -7.53 -4.90 -11.89
CA ARG A 70 -8.86 -5.44 -12.25
C ARG A 70 -9.18 -6.71 -11.46
N GLU A 71 -8.20 -7.57 -11.22
CA GLU A 71 -8.35 -8.74 -10.37
C GLU A 71 -8.66 -8.35 -8.92
N LEU A 72 -7.94 -7.38 -8.36
CA LEU A 72 -8.23 -6.84 -7.01
C LEU A 72 -9.64 -6.24 -6.92
N MET A 73 -10.11 -5.57 -7.97
CA MET A 73 -11.50 -5.10 -8.05
C MET A 73 -12.51 -6.24 -8.09
N ALA A 74 -12.25 -7.28 -8.87
CA ALA A 74 -13.11 -8.46 -8.96
C ALA A 74 -13.18 -9.20 -7.62
N LEU A 75 -12.06 -9.39 -6.93
CA LEU A 75 -12.00 -9.98 -5.59
C LEU A 75 -12.78 -9.16 -4.57
N ARG A 76 -12.65 -7.82 -4.62
CA ARG A 76 -13.42 -6.92 -3.75
C ARG A 76 -14.92 -7.09 -3.97
N GLN A 77 -15.35 -7.18 -5.22
CA GLN A 77 -16.75 -7.37 -5.57
C GLN A 77 -17.26 -8.75 -5.13
N ALA A 78 -16.47 -9.80 -5.35
CA ALA A 78 -16.81 -11.16 -4.92
C ALA A 78 -16.91 -11.32 -3.40
N ALA A 79 -16.13 -10.55 -2.64
CA ALA A 79 -16.17 -10.50 -1.18
C ALA A 79 -17.27 -9.57 -0.62
N ASP A 80 -18.11 -8.97 -1.48
CA ASP A 80 -19.19 -8.04 -1.12
C ASP A 80 -18.74 -6.91 -0.17
N LEU A 81 -17.54 -6.38 -0.41
CA LEU A 81 -16.96 -5.37 0.45
C LEU A 81 -17.55 -3.99 0.17
N PRO A 82 -17.89 -3.20 1.21
CA PRO A 82 -18.38 -1.84 1.04
C PRO A 82 -17.40 -0.96 0.26
N GLU A 83 -17.90 0.07 -0.43
CA GLU A 83 -17.05 0.99 -1.21
C GLU A 83 -15.98 1.71 -0.38
N THR A 84 -16.21 1.85 0.92
CA THR A 84 -15.28 2.42 1.90
C THR A 84 -14.03 1.57 2.09
N VAL A 85 -14.08 0.28 1.72
CA VAL A 85 -12.93 -0.62 1.68
C VAL A 85 -12.27 -0.51 0.31
N SER A 86 -11.04 0.01 0.28
CA SER A 86 -10.23 0.04 -0.94
C SER A 86 -9.78 -1.38 -1.33
N ALA A 87 -9.61 -1.64 -2.64
CA ALA A 87 -8.95 -2.85 -3.14
C ALA A 87 -7.57 -3.10 -2.52
N LEU A 88 -6.86 -2.04 -2.11
CA LEU A 88 -5.50 -2.16 -1.60
C LEU A 88 -5.47 -2.43 -0.08
N ARG A 89 -6.62 -2.47 0.62
CA ARG A 89 -6.64 -2.49 2.09
C ARG A 89 -6.13 -3.79 2.71
N GLY A 90 -5.99 -4.87 1.94
CA GLY A 90 -5.63 -6.21 2.44
C GLY A 90 -4.53 -6.93 1.67
N LEU A 91 -3.68 -6.21 0.92
CA LEU A 91 -2.40 -6.75 0.45
C LEU A 91 -1.40 -6.87 1.60
#